data_AF-A0A0F2R2C2-F1
#
_entry.id   AF-A0A0F2R2C2-F1
#
_cell.length_a   1.000
_cell.length_b   1.000
_cell.length_c   1.000
_cell.angle_alpha   90.00
_cell.angle_beta   90.00
_cell.angle_gamma   90.00
#
_symmetry.space_group_name_H-M   'P 1'
#
loop_
_entity.id
_entity.type
_entity.pdbx_description
1 polymer ?
#
loop_
_entity_poly.entity_id
_entity_poly.type
_entity_poly.pdbx_seq_one_letter_code
_entity_poly.pdbx_strand_id
1 'polypeptide(L)'
;MKSAGVLPIMMCCLLTLHGCTAWPQVATQKGAEQSGAQDVLTAESCRQHALILEKQGNLRPALFAWRTAAQLEPDHPDTRQKIASLEITIADRAKIHFKKGTEHLQAGRLDAAQRQMLITLRLLPEHAKALNALKSLWNDPPLVYKVRRGDSLSRIAVDFYDDPGKAVMIAFYNNLDLNETLPIGKVLRLPDCEKGPAAAARKEIQSLVEKARQALARKNYAEVLVLTDPLTHPEALELNETARFALGSALMARNDERSALAQFKQLRPGYPGLESEMARARHNLQQRATNEKMVSARQLYDDGAYANAIAVYKAMLTSESSRQDAQTMLQACYYSLGKQLLEQDLEIEAIDALSHLDQGYQDTGLLLNRARSRLNARAENHYREGVRFFLDEDLALAVAAWEKTLYFNPEHPKARQDMENAVRILEKLHGLGHDGKKVR
;
A
#
# COMPACT_ATOMS: atom_id res chain seq x y z
N MET A 1 14.32 -17.09 49.30
CA MET A 1 13.37 -17.80 50.19
C MET A 1 11.98 -17.22 49.95
N LYS A 2 11.07 -18.07 49.45
CA LYS A 2 9.58 -18.04 49.49
C LYS A 2 8.88 -16.78 48.89
N SER A 3 8.20 -16.82 47.73
CA SER A 3 6.87 -17.43 47.42
C SER A 3 5.80 -17.04 48.45
N ALA A 4 4.55 -16.65 48.18
CA ALA A 4 3.58 -16.74 47.08
C ALA A 4 2.47 -15.69 47.40
N GLY A 5 1.44 -15.38 46.60
CA GLY A 5 0.89 -16.05 45.44
C GLY A 5 -0.21 -15.20 44.77
N VAL A 6 -0.43 -15.54 43.51
CA VAL A 6 -1.54 -15.20 42.61
C VAL A 6 -2.52 -16.38 42.66
N LEU A 7 -3.85 -16.16 42.55
CA LEU A 7 -4.80 -16.86 41.62
C LEU A 7 -6.30 -16.48 41.90
N PRO A 8 -7.31 -16.90 41.09
CA PRO A 8 -7.98 -16.05 40.10
C PRO A 8 -9.53 -16.10 40.21
N ILE A 9 -10.27 -15.46 39.29
CA ILE A 9 -11.66 -15.87 38.97
C ILE A 9 -11.81 -15.95 37.44
N MET A 10 -12.23 -17.13 37.01
CA MET A 10 -12.52 -17.58 35.66
C MET A 10 -13.97 -18.09 35.64
N MET A 11 -14.77 -17.71 34.64
CA MET A 11 -15.90 -18.49 34.08
C MET A 11 -16.39 -17.75 32.81
N CYS A 12 -16.22 -18.24 31.57
CA CYS A 12 -16.91 -19.36 30.88
C CYS A 12 -18.45 -19.21 30.92
N CYS A 13 -19.25 -19.31 29.84
CA CYS A 13 -19.08 -19.90 28.51
C CYS A 13 -20.25 -19.53 27.55
N LEU A 14 -19.93 -19.45 26.24
CA LEU A 14 -20.57 -20.06 25.03
C LEU A 14 -22.02 -19.74 24.54
N LEU A 15 -22.05 -19.21 23.30
CA LEU A 15 -22.77 -19.61 22.03
C LEU A 15 -24.31 -19.79 22.02
N THR A 16 -25.08 -19.34 21.01
CA THR A 16 -25.01 -19.69 19.57
C THR A 16 -25.72 -18.68 18.61
N LEU A 17 -25.51 -18.92 17.30
CA LEU A 17 -25.86 -18.21 16.05
C LEU A 17 -27.36 -17.98 15.71
N HIS A 18 -27.66 -16.98 14.85
CA HIS A 18 -28.14 -17.10 13.44
C HIS A 18 -28.59 -15.72 12.86
N GLY A 19 -28.29 -15.43 11.58
CA GLY A 19 -29.17 -14.60 10.71
C GLY A 19 -28.53 -13.47 9.88
N CYS A 20 -28.51 -13.65 8.55
CA CYS A 20 -28.02 -12.79 7.46
C CYS A 20 -28.72 -11.41 7.32
N THR A 21 -28.05 -10.39 6.77
CA THR A 21 -28.18 -9.80 5.40
C THR A 21 -27.47 -8.42 5.45
N ALA A 22 -26.90 -7.77 4.43
CA ALA A 22 -26.59 -8.03 3.02
C ALA A 22 -25.51 -6.98 2.61
N TRP A 23 -24.53 -7.35 1.79
CA TRP A 23 -23.65 -6.41 1.07
C TRP A 23 -23.79 -6.63 -0.44
N PRO A 24 -23.84 -5.56 -1.25
CA PRO A 24 -24.18 -5.66 -2.66
C PRO A 24 -23.01 -6.15 -3.52
N GLN A 25 -23.36 -7.07 -4.43
CA GLN A 25 -22.56 -7.64 -5.51
C GLN A 25 -21.97 -6.56 -6.44
N VAL A 26 -20.65 -6.59 -6.63
CA VAL A 26 -20.01 -6.07 -7.84
C VAL A 26 -19.79 -7.25 -8.78
N ALA A 27 -20.41 -7.15 -9.95
CA ALA A 27 -20.40 -8.15 -10.99
C ALA A 27 -18.97 -8.38 -11.54
N THR A 28 -18.71 -9.66 -11.81
CA THR A 28 -17.59 -10.19 -12.58
C THR A 28 -17.49 -9.55 -13.97
N GLN A 29 -16.30 -9.10 -14.35
CA GLN A 29 -15.88 -9.08 -15.75
C GLN A 29 -14.59 -9.88 -15.93
N LYS A 30 -14.71 -10.93 -16.73
CA LYS A 30 -13.63 -11.73 -17.30
C LYS A 30 -12.93 -10.92 -18.40
N GLY A 31 -11.60 -11.06 -18.45
CA GLY A 31 -10.82 -11.07 -19.69
C GLY A 31 -10.17 -9.74 -20.10
N ALA A 32 -8.85 -9.65 -19.89
CA ALA A 32 -7.92 -9.06 -20.85
C ALA A 32 -6.49 -9.46 -20.48
N GLU A 33 -5.97 -10.46 -21.17
CA GLU A 33 -4.53 -10.75 -21.28
C GLU A 33 -3.88 -9.80 -22.31
N GLN A 34 -2.64 -9.37 -21.99
CA GLN A 34 -1.51 -9.04 -22.88
C GLN A 34 -1.63 -7.77 -23.78
N SER A 35 -0.92 -6.68 -23.49
CA SER A 35 0.51 -6.35 -23.73
C SER A 35 0.85 -5.80 -25.13
N GLY A 36 1.40 -4.58 -25.17
CA GLY A 36 2.30 -4.10 -26.22
C GLY A 36 1.66 -3.34 -27.39
N ALA A 37 1.57 -2.02 -27.30
CA ALA A 37 1.41 -1.15 -28.47
C ALA A 37 2.22 0.13 -28.27
N GLN A 38 3.01 0.48 -29.29
CA GLN A 38 3.58 1.81 -29.47
C GLN A 38 2.51 2.87 -29.21
N ASP A 39 2.86 3.97 -28.53
CA ASP A 39 1.98 5.13 -28.32
C ASP A 39 1.61 5.76 -29.68
N VAL A 40 0.68 5.12 -30.39
CA VAL A 40 -0.01 5.70 -31.53
C VAL A 40 -0.97 6.72 -30.94
N LEU A 41 -0.78 7.99 -31.30
CA LEU A 41 -1.67 9.07 -30.91
C LEU A 41 -3.05 8.83 -31.55
N THR A 42 -3.94 8.13 -30.85
CA THR A 42 -5.29 7.83 -31.33
C THR A 42 -6.27 8.94 -30.93
N ALA A 43 -7.38 9.05 -31.67
CA ALA A 43 -8.47 9.94 -31.30
C ALA A 43 -8.97 9.64 -29.87
N GLU A 44 -9.07 8.35 -29.51
CA GLU A 44 -9.49 7.91 -28.17
C GLU A 44 -8.52 8.34 -27.06
N SER A 45 -7.21 8.14 -27.26
CA SER A 45 -6.20 8.59 -26.31
C SER A 45 -6.25 10.11 -26.09
N CYS A 46 -6.42 10.89 -27.17
CA CYS A 46 -6.62 12.34 -27.09
C CYS A 46 -7.87 12.73 -26.28
N ARG A 47 -9.01 12.03 -26.47
CA ARG A 47 -10.25 12.28 -25.71
C ARG A 47 -10.07 11.96 -24.22
N GLN A 48 -9.44 10.83 -23.89
CA GLN A 48 -9.18 10.44 -22.50
C GLN A 48 -8.27 11.46 -21.81
N HIS A 49 -7.21 11.91 -22.49
CA HIS A 49 -6.34 12.97 -21.98
C HIS A 49 -7.11 14.28 -21.76
N ALA A 50 -7.98 14.65 -22.71
CA ALA A 50 -8.82 15.84 -22.59
C ALA A 50 -9.76 15.77 -21.36
N LEU A 51 -10.37 14.62 -21.08
CA LEU A 51 -11.20 14.41 -19.90
C LEU A 51 -10.42 14.55 -18.58
N ILE A 52 -9.16 14.09 -18.54
CA ILE A 52 -8.28 14.27 -17.38
C ILE A 52 -8.01 15.76 -17.15
N LEU A 53 -7.68 16.49 -18.22
CA LEU A 53 -7.42 17.93 -18.18
C LEU A 53 -8.69 18.72 -17.77
N GLU A 54 -9.87 18.32 -18.23
CA GLU A 54 -11.15 18.88 -17.78
C GLU A 54 -11.34 18.73 -16.27
N LYS A 55 -11.14 17.52 -15.74
CA LYS A 55 -11.27 17.24 -14.29
C LYS A 55 -10.30 18.07 -13.45
N GLN A 56 -9.10 18.34 -13.98
CA GLN A 56 -8.09 19.18 -13.33
C GLN A 56 -8.38 20.69 -13.48
N GLY A 57 -9.41 21.08 -14.23
CA GLY A 57 -9.74 22.48 -14.51
C GLY A 57 -8.84 23.15 -15.55
N ASN A 58 -8.00 22.38 -16.25
CA ASN A 58 -7.09 22.84 -17.30
C ASN A 58 -7.82 22.98 -18.63
N LEU A 59 -8.78 23.91 -18.69
CA LEU A 59 -9.76 23.99 -19.79
C LEU A 59 -9.14 24.25 -21.17
N ARG A 60 -8.07 25.05 -21.28
CA ARG A 60 -7.41 25.35 -22.56
C ARG A 60 -6.63 24.17 -23.11
N PRO A 61 -5.76 23.51 -22.33
CA PRO A 61 -5.18 22.22 -22.71
C PRO A 61 -6.24 21.17 -23.05
N ALA A 62 -7.34 21.09 -22.28
CA ALA A 62 -8.44 20.18 -22.58
C ALA A 62 -9.08 20.46 -23.94
N LEU A 63 -9.39 21.72 -24.24
CA LEU A 63 -9.93 22.14 -25.54
C LEU A 63 -8.97 21.80 -26.69
N PHE A 64 -7.66 21.97 -26.49
CA PHE A 64 -6.65 21.59 -27.48
C PHE A 64 -6.69 20.08 -27.76
N ALA A 65 -6.67 19.26 -26.70
CA ALA A 65 -6.73 17.80 -26.84
C ALA A 65 -8.02 17.32 -27.52
N TRP A 66 -9.17 17.93 -27.22
CA TRP A 66 -10.43 17.65 -27.93
C TRP A 66 -10.39 18.05 -29.41
N ARG A 67 -9.76 19.18 -29.75
CA ARG A 67 -9.59 19.60 -31.16
C ARG A 67 -8.66 18.66 -31.91
N THR A 68 -7.60 18.17 -31.27
CA THR A 68 -6.74 17.13 -31.85
C THR A 68 -7.54 15.84 -32.09
N ALA A 69 -8.38 15.41 -31.13
CA ALA A 69 -9.27 14.27 -31.35
C ALA A 69 -10.26 14.50 -32.52
N ALA A 70 -10.81 15.70 -32.66
CA ALA A 70 -11.70 16.05 -33.77
C ALA A 70 -10.98 16.09 -35.14
N GLN A 71 -9.69 16.38 -35.18
CA GLN A 71 -8.90 16.29 -36.41
C GLN A 71 -8.67 14.84 -36.85
N LEU A 72 -8.51 13.94 -35.88
CA LEU A 72 -8.29 12.51 -36.14
C LEU A 72 -9.60 11.77 -36.46
N GLU A 73 -10.73 12.22 -35.90
CA GLU A 73 -12.05 11.62 -36.11
C GLU A 73 -13.14 12.72 -36.23
N PRO A 74 -13.30 13.34 -37.42
CA PRO A 74 -14.16 14.52 -37.59
C PRO A 74 -15.66 14.28 -37.38
N ASP A 75 -16.13 13.05 -37.59
CA ASP A 75 -17.56 12.72 -37.57
C ASP A 75 -18.10 12.35 -36.19
N HIS A 76 -17.23 12.21 -35.18
CA HIS A 76 -17.65 11.81 -33.83
C HIS A 76 -18.55 12.90 -33.18
N PRO A 77 -19.83 12.60 -32.90
CA PRO A 77 -20.80 13.62 -32.45
C PRO A 77 -20.44 14.21 -31.07
N ASP A 78 -19.98 13.38 -30.14
CA ASP A 78 -19.68 13.82 -28.76
C ASP A 78 -18.48 14.77 -28.69
N THR A 79 -17.47 14.60 -29.55
CA THR A 79 -16.27 15.44 -29.63
C THR A 79 -16.64 16.87 -30.02
N ARG A 80 -17.53 17.05 -31.00
CA ARG A 80 -18.00 18.38 -31.43
C ARG A 80 -18.79 19.09 -30.34
N GLN A 81 -19.71 18.38 -29.68
CA GLN A 81 -20.48 18.93 -28.57
C GLN A 81 -19.58 19.32 -27.40
N LYS A 82 -18.57 18.50 -27.10
CA LYS A 82 -17.58 18.78 -26.06
C LYS A 82 -16.77 20.04 -26.33
N ILE A 83 -16.25 20.20 -27.55
CA ILE A 83 -15.54 21.42 -27.98
C ILE A 83 -16.43 22.64 -27.77
N ALA A 84 -17.66 22.62 -28.28
CA ALA A 84 -18.58 23.75 -28.16
C ALA A 84 -18.89 24.09 -26.68
N SER A 85 -19.13 23.07 -25.84
CA SER A 85 -19.39 23.28 -24.41
C SER A 85 -18.18 23.88 -23.67
N LEU A 86 -16.97 23.47 -24.02
CA LEU A 86 -15.73 23.97 -23.43
C LEU A 86 -15.45 25.41 -23.86
N GLU A 87 -15.70 25.75 -25.13
CA GLU A 87 -15.56 27.11 -25.63
C GLU A 87 -16.47 28.09 -24.89
N ILE A 88 -17.74 27.72 -24.67
CA ILE A 88 -18.69 28.50 -23.88
C ILE A 88 -18.18 28.65 -22.44
N THR A 89 -17.79 27.55 -21.81
CA THR A 89 -17.28 27.54 -20.42
C THR A 89 -16.04 28.43 -20.27
N ILE A 90 -15.12 28.35 -21.22
CA ILE A 90 -13.90 29.17 -21.26
C ILE A 90 -14.25 30.64 -21.40
N ALA A 91 -15.16 30.99 -22.31
CA ALA A 91 -15.60 32.36 -22.53
C ALA A 91 -16.27 32.95 -21.28
N ASP A 92 -17.16 32.20 -20.63
CA ASP A 92 -17.84 32.63 -19.42
C ASP A 92 -16.87 32.85 -18.26
N ARG A 93 -15.94 31.91 -18.03
CA ARG A 93 -14.90 32.09 -17.00
C ARG A 93 -13.99 33.26 -17.31
N ALA A 94 -13.57 33.43 -18.56
CA ALA A 94 -12.75 34.56 -18.99
C ALA A 94 -13.47 35.90 -18.72
N LYS A 95 -14.78 35.98 -19.00
CA LYS A 95 -15.63 37.14 -18.73
C LYS A 95 -15.75 37.44 -17.23
N ILE A 96 -15.91 36.41 -16.39
CA ILE A 96 -15.96 36.57 -14.92
C ILE A 96 -14.63 37.13 -14.41
N HIS A 97 -13.50 36.57 -14.83
CA HIS A 97 -12.17 37.05 -14.43
C HIS A 97 -11.90 38.46 -14.95
N PHE A 98 -12.34 38.77 -16.18
CA PHE A 98 -12.18 40.11 -16.74
C PHE A 98 -12.94 41.14 -15.91
N LYS A 99 -14.20 40.84 -15.56
CA LYS A 99 -15.03 41.70 -14.70
C LYS A 99 -14.35 41.96 -13.35
N LYS A 100 -13.88 40.91 -12.67
CA LYS A 100 -13.14 41.04 -11.40
C LYS A 100 -11.90 41.92 -11.56
N GLY A 101 -11.13 41.73 -12.64
CA GLY A 101 -9.95 42.56 -12.90
C GLY A 101 -10.31 44.03 -13.14
N THR A 102 -11.42 44.32 -13.84
CA THR A 102 -11.91 45.70 -13.99
C THR A 102 -12.39 46.33 -12.67
N GLU A 103 -13.03 45.55 -11.80
CA GLU A 103 -13.43 46.00 -10.46
C GLU A 103 -12.20 46.27 -9.58
N HIS A 104 -11.15 45.44 -9.67
CA HIS A 104 -9.88 45.71 -8.98
C HIS A 104 -9.18 46.96 -9.53
N LEU A 105 -9.22 47.20 -10.85
CA LEU A 105 -8.70 48.43 -11.47
C LEU A 105 -9.40 49.68 -10.95
N GLN A 106 -10.74 49.66 -10.94
CA GLN A 106 -11.55 50.77 -10.42
C GLN A 106 -11.28 51.04 -8.93
N ALA A 107 -10.97 50.00 -8.17
CA ALA A 107 -10.60 50.08 -6.76
C ALA A 107 -9.11 50.38 -6.51
N GLY A 108 -8.31 50.66 -7.55
CA GLY A 108 -6.86 50.95 -7.42
C GLY A 108 -5.99 49.76 -7.00
N ARG A 109 -6.51 48.53 -6.99
CA ARG A 109 -5.77 47.32 -6.57
C ARG A 109 -5.04 46.70 -7.75
N LEU A 110 -3.90 47.29 -8.13
CA LEU A 110 -3.17 46.99 -9.36
C LEU A 110 -2.71 45.52 -9.46
N ASP A 111 -2.10 44.96 -8.41
CA ASP A 111 -1.64 43.55 -8.45
C ASP A 111 -2.80 42.55 -8.59
N ALA A 112 -3.91 42.83 -7.91
CA ALA A 112 -5.11 42.01 -8.00
C ALA A 112 -5.75 42.10 -9.38
N ALA A 113 -5.78 43.30 -9.97
CA ALA A 113 -6.20 43.51 -11.34
C ALA A 113 -5.31 42.76 -12.33
N GLN A 114 -3.99 42.87 -12.20
CA GLN A 114 -3.01 42.20 -13.06
C GLN A 114 -3.21 40.69 -13.04
N ARG A 115 -3.33 40.08 -11.85
CA ARG A 115 -3.58 38.65 -11.71
C ARG A 115 -4.87 38.22 -12.43
N GLN A 116 -5.96 38.96 -12.26
CA GLN A 116 -7.22 38.64 -12.93
C GLN A 116 -7.12 38.79 -14.46
N MET A 117 -6.43 39.81 -14.96
CA MET A 117 -6.22 40.02 -16.40
C MET A 117 -5.36 38.91 -17.02
N LEU A 118 -4.33 38.43 -16.33
CA LEU A 118 -3.53 37.28 -16.75
C LEU A 118 -4.35 35.99 -16.79
N ILE A 119 -5.25 35.77 -15.82
CA ILE A 119 -6.16 34.61 -15.84
C ILE A 119 -7.11 34.70 -17.03
N THR A 120 -7.67 35.89 -17.32
CA THR A 120 -8.49 36.11 -18.52
C THR A 120 -7.73 35.76 -19.79
N LEU A 121 -6.48 36.21 -19.95
CA LEU A 121 -5.67 35.93 -21.14
C LEU A 121 -5.24 34.46 -21.22
N ARG A 122 -4.96 33.81 -20.09
CA ARG A 122 -4.71 32.37 -20.05
C ARG A 122 -5.92 31.57 -20.55
N LEU A 123 -7.14 32.01 -20.22
CA LEU A 123 -8.38 31.39 -20.68
C LEU A 123 -8.76 31.84 -22.10
N LEU A 124 -8.50 33.09 -22.50
CA LEU A 124 -8.82 33.63 -23.82
C LEU A 124 -7.69 34.55 -24.29
N PRO A 125 -6.66 34.00 -24.97
CA PRO A 125 -5.48 34.77 -25.38
C PRO A 125 -5.81 35.99 -26.25
N GLU A 126 -6.83 35.86 -27.09
CA GLU A 126 -7.33 36.92 -27.99
C GLU A 126 -8.22 37.95 -27.29
N HIS A 127 -8.35 37.94 -25.96
CA HIS A 127 -9.21 38.88 -25.24
C HIS A 127 -8.60 40.30 -25.22
N ALA A 128 -8.80 41.04 -26.31
CA ALA A 128 -8.17 42.34 -26.57
C ALA A 128 -8.29 43.35 -25.41
N LYS A 129 -9.44 43.42 -24.74
CA LYS A 129 -9.65 44.35 -23.61
C LYS A 129 -8.79 44.01 -22.39
N ALA A 130 -8.54 42.72 -22.14
CA ALA A 130 -7.73 42.27 -21.02
C ALA A 130 -6.25 42.52 -21.29
N LEU A 131 -5.83 42.28 -22.54
CA LEU A 131 -4.48 42.60 -23.01
C LEU A 131 -4.19 44.10 -22.89
N ASN A 132 -5.12 44.95 -23.32
CA ASN A 132 -4.95 46.41 -23.23
C ASN A 132 -4.93 46.89 -21.77
N ALA A 133 -5.79 46.35 -20.91
CA ALA A 133 -5.78 46.66 -19.48
C ALA A 133 -4.46 46.27 -18.81
N LEU A 134 -3.93 45.09 -19.13
CA LEU A 134 -2.63 44.60 -18.65
C LEU A 134 -1.48 45.52 -19.10
N LYS A 135 -1.50 45.95 -20.38
CA LYS A 135 -0.51 46.88 -20.94
C LYS A 135 -0.51 48.24 -20.23
N SER A 136 -1.70 48.72 -19.83
CA SER A 136 -1.84 49.99 -19.10
C SER A 136 -1.43 49.89 -17.63
N LEU A 137 -1.52 48.71 -17.02
CA LEU A 137 -1.09 48.45 -15.63
C LEU A 137 0.43 48.53 -15.46
N TRP A 138 1.19 48.26 -16.53
CA TRP A 138 2.65 48.24 -16.50
C TRP A 138 3.30 49.58 -16.88
N ASN A 139 2.64 50.70 -16.56
CA ASN A 139 3.19 52.05 -16.73
C ASN A 139 4.23 52.38 -15.64
N ASP A 140 5.28 51.59 -15.52
CA ASP A 140 6.61 52.15 -15.20
C ASP A 140 7.21 52.67 -16.51
N PRO A 141 8.03 53.75 -16.51
CA PRO A 141 8.65 54.22 -17.74
C PRO A 141 9.46 53.06 -18.34
N PRO A 142 9.06 52.48 -19.49
CA PRO A 142 9.68 51.27 -19.98
C PRO A 142 11.13 51.59 -20.30
N LEU A 143 12.04 50.70 -19.88
CA LEU A 143 13.39 50.71 -20.42
C LEU A 143 13.26 50.57 -21.95
N VAL A 144 13.58 51.64 -22.68
CA VAL A 144 13.43 51.69 -24.13
C VAL A 144 14.78 51.47 -24.80
N TYR A 145 14.79 50.61 -25.82
CA TYR A 145 15.97 50.31 -26.61
C TYR A 145 15.71 50.62 -28.08
N LYS A 146 16.62 51.40 -28.70
CA LYS A 146 16.54 51.73 -30.13
C LYS A 146 17.36 50.73 -30.92
N VAL A 147 16.69 49.97 -31.79
CA VAL A 147 17.29 48.91 -32.63
C VAL A 147 18.43 49.48 -33.48
N ARG A 148 19.58 48.81 -33.43
CA ARG A 148 20.80 49.10 -34.19
C ARG A 148 21.01 48.07 -35.29
N ARG A 149 21.90 48.40 -36.23
CA ARG A 149 22.27 47.49 -37.32
C ARG A 149 22.86 46.20 -36.75
N GLY A 150 22.26 45.06 -37.10
CA GLY A 150 22.72 43.73 -36.67
C GLY A 150 22.07 43.21 -35.38
N ASP A 151 21.12 43.95 -34.80
CA ASP A 151 20.37 43.49 -33.63
C ASP A 151 19.36 42.39 -33.98
N SER A 152 19.16 41.49 -33.03
CA SER A 152 18.06 40.52 -33.00
C SER A 152 17.44 40.51 -31.61
N LEU A 153 16.18 40.06 -31.50
CA LEU A 153 15.50 39.94 -30.20
C LEU A 153 16.30 39.08 -29.21
N SER A 154 16.94 38.01 -29.68
CA SER A 154 17.80 37.14 -28.88
C SER A 154 19.06 37.84 -28.37
N ARG A 155 19.70 38.66 -29.22
CA ARG A 155 20.90 39.41 -28.82
C ARG A 155 20.57 40.50 -27.80
N ILE A 156 19.47 41.23 -28.03
CA ILE A 156 18.96 42.22 -27.07
C ILE A 156 18.58 41.52 -25.75
N ALA A 157 17.96 40.34 -25.79
CA ALA A 157 17.63 39.60 -24.57
C ALA A 157 18.87 39.14 -23.78
N VAL A 158 19.97 38.79 -24.46
CA VAL A 158 21.26 38.53 -23.81
C VAL A 158 21.79 39.80 -23.14
N ASP A 159 21.82 40.92 -23.86
CA ASP A 159 22.42 42.16 -23.35
C ASP A 159 21.68 42.72 -22.12
N PHE A 160 20.35 42.55 -22.06
CA PHE A 160 19.51 43.13 -21.01
C PHE A 160 19.11 42.14 -19.91
N TYR A 161 19.03 40.84 -20.20
CA TYR A 161 18.53 39.84 -19.24
C TYR A 161 19.46 38.64 -19.01
N ASP A 162 20.62 38.60 -19.68
CA ASP A 162 21.57 37.47 -19.66
C ASP A 162 20.92 36.14 -20.08
N ASP A 163 19.87 36.20 -20.91
CA ASP A 163 19.11 35.01 -21.31
C ASP A 163 18.49 35.20 -22.70
N PRO A 164 18.98 34.52 -23.75
CA PRO A 164 18.42 34.62 -25.09
C PRO A 164 16.97 34.11 -25.16
N GLY A 165 16.55 33.22 -24.25
CA GLY A 165 15.18 32.70 -24.17
C GLY A 165 14.15 33.78 -23.82
N LYS A 166 14.57 34.88 -23.18
CA LYS A 166 13.71 36.04 -22.88
C LYS A 166 13.41 36.90 -24.10
N ALA A 167 13.94 36.58 -25.29
CA ALA A 167 13.53 37.19 -26.56
C ALA A 167 12.01 37.10 -26.77
N VAL A 168 11.39 36.00 -26.33
CA VAL A 168 9.93 35.79 -26.39
C VAL A 168 9.19 36.89 -25.63
N MET A 169 9.72 37.33 -24.49
CA MET A 169 9.10 38.37 -23.68
C MET A 169 9.23 39.74 -24.35
N ILE A 170 10.40 40.04 -24.95
CA ILE A 170 10.58 41.28 -25.73
C ILE A 170 9.60 41.31 -26.91
N ALA A 171 9.48 40.21 -27.65
CA ALA A 171 8.56 40.06 -28.77
C ALA A 171 7.12 40.33 -28.31
N PHE A 172 6.68 39.65 -27.26
CA PHE A 172 5.35 39.79 -26.67
C PHE A 172 5.05 41.23 -26.23
N TYR A 173 6.00 41.87 -25.51
CA TYR A 173 5.80 43.22 -24.97
C TYR A 173 5.68 44.29 -26.06
N ASN A 174 6.24 44.01 -27.25
CA ASN A 174 6.24 44.92 -28.39
C ASN A 174 5.27 44.50 -29.50
N ASN A 175 4.45 43.47 -29.29
CA ASN A 175 3.59 42.87 -30.32
C ASN A 175 4.35 42.50 -31.61
N LEU A 176 5.50 41.83 -31.48
CA LEU A 176 6.32 41.38 -32.59
C LEU A 176 6.33 39.86 -32.68
N ASP A 177 6.51 39.34 -33.89
CA ASP A 177 6.83 37.92 -34.07
C ASP A 177 8.30 37.67 -33.73
N LEU A 178 8.61 36.52 -33.11
CA LEU A 178 9.99 36.16 -32.70
C LEU A 178 10.98 36.10 -33.86
N ASN A 179 10.49 35.78 -35.06
CA ASN A 179 11.28 35.64 -36.27
C ASN A 179 11.21 36.89 -37.16
N GLU A 180 10.53 37.95 -36.73
CA GLU A 180 10.42 39.19 -37.48
C GLU A 180 11.77 39.91 -37.54
N THR A 181 12.13 40.43 -38.72
CA THR A 181 13.35 41.25 -38.87
C THR A 181 13.12 42.61 -38.22
N LEU A 182 14.05 43.03 -37.34
CA LEU A 182 13.91 44.28 -36.60
C LEU A 182 14.35 45.49 -37.47
N PRO A 183 13.45 46.44 -37.78
CA PRO A 183 13.81 47.65 -38.49
C PRO A 183 14.77 48.51 -37.67
N ILE A 184 15.86 48.95 -38.29
CA ILE A 184 16.85 49.84 -37.67
C ILE A 184 16.13 51.12 -37.23
N GLY A 185 16.36 51.54 -35.98
CA GLY A 185 15.75 52.74 -35.40
C GLY A 185 14.40 52.52 -34.74
N LYS A 186 13.77 51.33 -34.85
CA LYS A 186 12.56 50.97 -34.10
C LYS A 186 12.85 51.02 -32.60
N VAL A 187 11.92 51.58 -31.83
CA VAL A 187 12.04 51.66 -30.37
C VAL A 187 11.30 50.47 -29.77
N LEU A 188 12.03 49.61 -29.06
CA LEU A 188 11.51 48.48 -28.31
C LEU A 188 11.35 48.85 -26.84
N ARG A 189 10.29 48.35 -26.22
CA ARG A 189 10.03 48.41 -24.79
C ARG A 189 10.49 47.10 -24.16
N LEU A 190 11.37 47.20 -23.16
CA LEU A 190 11.96 46.07 -22.47
C LEU A 190 11.25 45.88 -21.11
N PRO A 191 10.57 44.74 -20.85
CA PRO A 191 9.97 44.47 -19.55
C PRO A 191 11.03 44.33 -18.44
N ASP A 192 10.74 44.83 -17.24
CA ASP A 192 11.60 44.59 -16.07
C ASP A 192 11.50 43.10 -15.67
N CYS A 193 12.59 42.37 -15.89
CA CYS A 193 12.68 40.95 -15.61
C CYS A 193 13.83 40.75 -14.64
N GLU A 194 13.63 39.96 -13.57
CA GLU A 194 14.74 39.51 -12.73
C GLU A 194 15.84 38.92 -13.63
N LYS A 195 17.06 39.44 -13.50
CA LYS A 195 18.23 38.88 -14.18
C LYS A 195 18.35 37.44 -13.72
N GLY A 196 18.50 36.51 -14.67
CA GLY A 196 18.68 35.09 -14.34
C GLY A 196 19.92 34.91 -13.43
N PRO A 197 20.13 33.71 -12.84
CA PRO A 197 21.34 33.46 -12.07
C PRO A 197 22.55 33.86 -12.92
N ALA A 198 23.42 34.68 -12.32
CA ALA A 198 24.57 35.29 -12.98
C ALA A 198 25.37 34.22 -13.74
N ALA A 199 25.94 34.57 -14.90
CA ALA A 199 26.75 33.67 -15.72
C ALA A 199 27.79 32.83 -14.94
N ALA A 200 28.31 33.36 -13.82
CA ALA A 200 29.19 32.64 -12.89
C ALA A 200 28.50 31.40 -12.26
N ALA A 201 27.27 31.55 -11.75
CA ALA A 201 26.50 30.46 -11.16
C ALA A 201 26.15 29.37 -12.20
N ARG A 202 25.91 29.75 -13.46
CA ARG A 202 25.68 28.76 -14.54
C ARG A 202 26.92 27.93 -14.84
N LYS A 203 28.09 28.57 -14.91
CA LYS A 203 29.37 27.87 -15.09
C LYS A 203 29.67 26.93 -13.91
N GLU A 204 29.34 27.34 -12.70
CA GLU A 204 29.48 26.51 -11.50
C GLU A 204 28.58 25.27 -11.56
N ILE A 205 27.28 25.45 -11.86
CA ILE A 205 26.34 24.33 -12.04
C ILE A 205 26.82 23.37 -13.14
N GLN A 206 27.27 23.89 -14.29
CA GLN A 206 27.84 23.05 -15.37
C GLN A 206 29.08 22.28 -14.92
N SER A 207 29.95 22.90 -14.12
CA SER A 207 31.13 22.22 -13.56
C SER A 207 30.73 21.09 -12.60
N LEU A 208 29.74 21.32 -11.74
CA LEU A 208 29.24 20.29 -10.81
C LEU A 208 28.58 19.13 -11.56
N VAL A 209 27.76 19.42 -12.58
CA VAL A 209 27.14 18.41 -13.44
C VAL A 209 28.20 17.57 -14.15
N GLU A 210 29.26 18.18 -14.69
CA GLU A 210 30.33 17.46 -15.37
C GLU A 210 31.13 16.56 -14.39
N LYS A 211 31.41 17.04 -13.18
CA LYS A 211 32.00 16.21 -12.11
C LYS A 211 31.09 15.03 -11.74
N ALA A 212 29.78 15.27 -11.65
CA ALA A 212 28.80 14.22 -11.36
C ALA A 212 28.77 13.17 -12.49
N ARG A 213 28.84 13.55 -13.77
CA ARG A 213 28.97 12.60 -14.89
C ARG A 213 30.23 11.74 -14.77
N GLN A 214 31.37 12.34 -14.44
CA GLN A 214 32.64 11.61 -14.28
C GLN A 214 32.59 10.64 -13.09
N ALA A 215 31.99 11.06 -11.96
CA ALA A 215 31.77 10.20 -10.81
C ALA A 215 30.83 9.03 -11.16
N LEU A 216 29.78 9.28 -11.93
CA LEU A 216 28.85 8.25 -12.41
C LEU A 216 29.55 7.23 -13.31
N ALA A 217 30.41 7.68 -14.23
CA ALA A 217 31.20 6.80 -15.09
C ALA A 217 32.14 5.89 -14.28
N ARG A 218 32.64 6.36 -13.14
CA ARG A 218 33.45 5.59 -12.18
C ARG A 218 32.60 4.74 -11.22
N LYS A 219 31.27 4.75 -11.37
CA LYS A 219 30.30 4.12 -10.45
C LYS A 219 30.42 4.60 -9.00
N ASN A 220 30.96 5.81 -8.79
CA ASN A 220 31.01 6.43 -7.47
C ASN A 220 29.68 7.14 -7.18
N TYR A 221 28.63 6.36 -6.94
CA TYR A 221 27.27 6.88 -6.80
C TYR A 221 27.13 7.87 -5.64
N ALA A 222 27.85 7.67 -4.53
CA ALA A 222 27.81 8.59 -3.39
C ALA A 222 28.26 10.01 -3.76
N GLU A 223 29.34 10.13 -4.54
CA GLU A 223 29.82 11.42 -5.04
C GLU A 223 28.82 12.07 -6.01
N VAL A 224 28.17 11.27 -6.88
CA VAL A 224 27.11 11.79 -7.76
C VAL A 224 25.97 12.40 -6.94
N LEU A 225 25.49 11.70 -5.91
CA LEU A 225 24.39 12.19 -5.07
C LEU A 225 24.77 13.48 -4.34
N VAL A 226 25.95 13.54 -3.73
CA VAL A 226 26.44 14.76 -3.05
C VAL A 226 26.51 15.96 -4.00
N LEU A 227 26.99 15.76 -5.23
CA LEU A 227 27.12 16.82 -6.23
C LEU A 227 25.77 17.28 -6.80
N THR A 228 24.74 16.43 -6.78
CA THR A 228 23.46 16.67 -7.48
C THR A 228 22.28 16.95 -6.55
N ASP A 229 22.27 16.46 -5.31
CA ASP A 229 21.19 16.68 -4.33
C ASP A 229 20.84 18.17 -4.09
N PRO A 230 21.80 19.13 -4.04
CA PRO A 230 21.45 20.54 -3.86
C PRO A 230 20.97 21.23 -5.15
N LEU A 231 21.01 20.54 -6.30
CA LEU A 231 20.77 21.15 -7.61
C LEU A 231 19.34 20.86 -8.10
N THR A 232 18.68 21.89 -8.62
CA THR A 232 17.37 21.77 -9.29
C THR A 232 17.48 21.73 -10.82
N HIS A 233 18.69 21.73 -11.35
CA HIS A 233 18.96 21.69 -12.79
C HIS A 233 18.48 20.36 -13.39
N PRO A 234 17.74 20.34 -14.52
CA PRO A 234 17.15 19.12 -15.08
C PRO A 234 18.15 17.98 -15.26
N GLU A 235 19.35 18.30 -15.74
CA GLU A 235 20.38 17.30 -15.96
C GLU A 235 20.99 16.75 -14.65
N ALA A 236 21.08 17.59 -13.61
CA ALA A 236 21.54 17.14 -12.30
C ALA A 236 20.52 16.19 -11.67
N LEU A 237 19.22 16.48 -11.85
CA LEU A 237 18.13 15.60 -11.40
C LEU A 237 18.18 14.24 -12.12
N GLU A 238 18.42 14.23 -13.43
CA GLU A 238 18.56 12.99 -14.20
C GLU A 238 19.76 12.15 -13.74
N LEU A 239 20.91 12.79 -13.50
CA LEU A 239 22.10 12.12 -12.96
C LEU A 239 21.87 11.59 -11.54
N ASN A 240 21.14 12.34 -10.71
CA ASN A 240 20.77 11.92 -9.36
C ASN A 240 19.90 10.65 -9.40
N GLU A 241 18.81 10.66 -10.18
CA GLU A 241 17.94 9.49 -10.32
C GLU A 241 18.69 8.28 -10.89
N THR A 242 19.54 8.50 -11.89
CA THR A 242 20.39 7.44 -12.48
C THR A 242 21.31 6.83 -11.45
N ALA A 243 21.98 7.66 -10.62
CA ALA A 243 22.85 7.20 -9.56
C ALA A 243 22.08 6.45 -8.46
N ARG A 244 20.90 6.94 -8.04
CA ARG A 244 20.06 6.25 -7.05
C ARG A 244 19.59 4.90 -7.56
N PHE A 245 19.17 4.80 -8.81
CA PHE A 245 18.77 3.52 -9.42
C PHE A 245 19.93 2.53 -9.47
N ALA A 246 21.11 2.98 -9.92
CA ALA A 246 22.29 2.15 -10.03
C ALA A 246 22.83 1.71 -8.66
N LEU A 247 22.81 2.60 -7.66
CA LEU A 247 23.15 2.29 -6.28
C LEU A 247 22.16 1.27 -5.68
N GLY A 248 20.85 1.47 -5.88
CA GLY A 248 19.83 0.52 -5.45
C GLY A 248 20.05 -0.86 -6.08
N SER A 249 20.34 -0.92 -7.37
CA SER A 249 20.68 -2.17 -8.07
C SER A 249 21.96 -2.83 -7.53
N ALA A 250 22.98 -2.04 -7.19
CA ALA A 250 24.21 -2.57 -6.59
C ALA A 250 23.98 -3.12 -5.17
N LEU A 251 23.08 -2.50 -4.40
CA LEU A 251 22.66 -2.98 -3.08
C LEU A 251 21.85 -4.27 -3.19
N MET A 252 20.97 -4.38 -4.20
CA MET A 252 20.27 -5.64 -4.54
C MET A 252 21.25 -6.78 -4.81
N ALA A 253 22.30 -6.55 -5.58
CA ALA A 253 23.34 -7.55 -5.86
C ALA A 253 24.11 -7.99 -4.60
N ARG A 254 24.14 -7.15 -3.56
CA ARG A 254 24.75 -7.44 -2.26
C ARG A 254 23.74 -8.01 -1.25
N ASN A 255 22.53 -8.38 -1.68
CA ASN A 255 21.49 -8.88 -0.79
C ASN A 255 21.07 -7.86 0.28
N ASP A 256 21.20 -6.57 0.01
CA ASP A 256 20.74 -5.48 0.87
C ASP A 256 19.49 -4.81 0.28
N GLU A 257 18.40 -5.57 0.25
CA GLU A 257 17.12 -5.12 -0.33
C GLU A 257 16.51 -3.94 0.44
N ARG A 258 16.78 -3.82 1.75
CA ARG A 258 16.25 -2.72 2.57
C ARG A 258 16.86 -1.40 2.16
N SER A 259 18.19 -1.35 2.05
CA SER A 259 18.89 -0.15 1.58
C SER A 259 18.55 0.13 0.11
N ALA A 260 18.42 -0.92 -0.73
CA ALA A 260 18.01 -0.76 -2.11
C ALA A 260 16.62 -0.10 -2.23
N LEU A 261 15.63 -0.58 -1.49
CA LEU A 261 14.28 0.01 -1.44
C LEU A 261 14.29 1.46 -0.96
N ALA A 262 15.18 1.82 -0.03
CA ALA A 262 15.34 3.21 0.42
C ALA A 262 15.82 4.12 -0.71
N GLN A 263 16.74 3.65 -1.56
CA GLN A 263 17.18 4.39 -2.75
C GLN A 263 16.05 4.48 -3.78
N PHE A 264 15.40 3.36 -4.10
CA PHE A 264 14.31 3.28 -5.09
C PHE A 264 13.12 4.19 -4.75
N LYS A 265 12.77 4.32 -3.46
CA LYS A 265 11.67 5.19 -3.01
C LYS A 265 11.88 6.68 -3.32
N GLN A 266 13.13 7.08 -3.56
CA GLN A 266 13.50 8.47 -3.81
C GLN A 266 13.43 8.86 -5.30
N LEU A 267 13.07 7.91 -6.17
CA LEU A 267 12.91 8.14 -7.61
C LEU A 267 11.47 8.54 -7.92
N ARG A 268 11.27 9.26 -9.03
CA ARG A 268 9.94 9.59 -9.52
C ARG A 268 9.12 8.34 -9.89
N PRO A 269 7.79 8.37 -9.71
CA PRO A 269 6.91 7.33 -10.24
C PRO A 269 7.09 7.16 -11.75
N GLY A 270 7.10 5.91 -12.22
CA GLY A 270 7.29 5.60 -13.64
C GLY A 270 8.75 5.61 -14.11
N TYR A 271 9.73 5.77 -13.22
CA TYR A 271 11.14 5.59 -13.60
C TYR A 271 11.36 4.18 -14.20
N PRO A 272 12.03 4.05 -15.37
CA PRO A 272 12.17 2.78 -16.06
C PRO A 272 12.75 1.66 -15.18
N GLY A 273 12.04 0.54 -15.09
CA GLY A 273 12.47 -0.64 -14.32
C GLY A 273 12.26 -0.56 -12.80
N LEU A 274 11.87 0.60 -12.25
CA LEU A 274 11.71 0.83 -10.81
C LEU A 274 10.73 -0.17 -10.17
N GLU A 275 9.53 -0.30 -10.72
CA GLU A 275 8.49 -1.18 -10.16
C GLU A 275 8.93 -2.64 -10.12
N SER A 276 9.61 -3.11 -11.18
CA SER A 276 10.13 -4.48 -11.24
C SER A 276 11.20 -4.73 -10.18
N GLU A 277 12.14 -3.79 -10.02
CA GLU A 277 13.19 -3.85 -9.01
C GLU A 277 12.64 -3.81 -7.58
N MET A 278 11.67 -2.92 -7.32
CA MET A 278 11.01 -2.84 -6.02
C MET A 278 10.19 -4.09 -5.70
N ALA A 279 9.49 -4.66 -6.69
CA ALA A 279 8.77 -5.92 -6.53
C ALA A 279 9.73 -7.07 -6.22
N ARG A 280 10.85 -7.16 -6.93
CA ARG A 280 11.91 -8.15 -6.68
C ARG A 280 12.50 -8.01 -5.29
N ALA A 281 12.81 -6.80 -4.84
CA ALA A 281 13.33 -6.52 -3.51
C ALA A 281 12.35 -6.94 -2.40
N ARG A 282 11.06 -6.60 -2.55
CA ARG A 282 10.01 -7.01 -1.61
C ARG A 282 9.85 -8.53 -1.57
N HIS A 283 9.86 -9.18 -2.73
CA HIS A 283 9.78 -10.63 -2.83
C HIS A 283 10.96 -11.30 -2.12
N ASN A 284 12.20 -10.87 -2.36
CA ASN A 284 13.39 -11.40 -1.70
C ASN A 284 13.31 -11.25 -0.16
N LEU A 285 12.87 -10.08 0.33
CA LEU A 285 12.66 -9.87 1.77
C LEU A 285 11.61 -10.81 2.36
N GLN A 286 10.50 -11.01 1.64
CA GLN A 286 9.44 -11.93 2.06
C GLN A 286 9.95 -13.38 2.09
N GLN A 287 10.73 -13.80 1.08
CA GLN A 287 11.32 -15.14 1.06
C GLN A 287 12.31 -15.34 2.22
N ARG A 288 13.17 -14.35 2.51
CA ARG A 288 14.08 -14.45 3.68
C ARG A 288 13.33 -14.54 4.99
N ALA A 289 12.33 -13.69 5.21
CA ALA A 289 11.52 -13.75 6.43
C ALA A 289 10.79 -15.09 6.57
N THR A 290 10.36 -15.68 5.44
CA THR A 290 9.75 -17.01 5.42
C THR A 290 10.78 -18.10 5.77
N ASN A 291 11.98 -18.03 5.19
CA ASN A 291 13.08 -18.95 5.48
C ASN A 291 13.55 -18.87 6.94
N GLU A 292 13.67 -17.68 7.51
CA GLU A 292 14.00 -17.46 8.92
C GLU A 292 12.96 -18.11 9.84
N LYS A 293 11.67 -17.94 9.53
CA LYS A 293 10.59 -18.63 10.26
C LYS A 293 10.68 -20.15 10.12
N MET A 294 10.98 -20.67 8.92
CA MET A 294 11.20 -22.11 8.72
C MET A 294 12.34 -22.63 9.61
N VAL A 295 13.48 -21.93 9.66
CA VAL A 295 14.63 -22.33 10.48
C VAL A 295 14.28 -22.28 11.97
N SER A 296 13.63 -21.21 12.43
CA SER A 296 13.19 -21.10 13.82
C SER A 296 12.19 -22.19 14.21
N ALA A 297 11.24 -22.53 13.33
CA ALA A 297 10.28 -23.61 13.58
C ALA A 297 10.95 -24.99 13.63
N ARG A 298 11.96 -25.23 12.78
CA ARG A 298 12.77 -26.46 12.82
C ARG A 298 13.55 -26.56 14.13
N GLN A 299 14.15 -25.46 14.59
CA GLN A 299 14.85 -25.45 15.88
C GLN A 299 13.90 -25.82 17.03
N LEU A 300 12.69 -25.25 17.05
CA LEU A 300 11.67 -25.62 18.05
C LEU A 300 11.29 -27.11 17.99
N TYR A 301 11.25 -27.68 16.79
CA TYR A 301 11.02 -29.12 16.62
C TYR A 301 12.18 -29.94 17.19
N ASP A 302 13.43 -29.57 16.85
CA ASP A 302 14.63 -30.26 17.32
C ASP A 302 14.80 -30.17 18.84
N ASP A 303 14.37 -29.06 19.45
CA ASP A 303 14.35 -28.85 20.91
C ASP A 303 13.21 -29.62 21.62
N GLY A 304 12.36 -30.34 20.88
CA GLY A 304 11.19 -31.04 21.43
C GLY A 304 10.01 -30.12 21.81
N ALA A 305 10.10 -28.82 21.50
CA ALA A 305 9.05 -27.83 21.74
C ALA A 305 7.95 -27.90 20.65
N TYR A 306 7.39 -29.09 20.43
CA TYR A 306 6.50 -29.39 19.30
C TYR A 306 5.24 -28.51 19.25
N ALA A 307 4.65 -28.17 20.39
CA ALA A 307 3.47 -27.29 20.43
C ALA A 307 3.78 -25.88 19.89
N ASN A 308 4.96 -25.34 20.21
CA ASN A 308 5.42 -24.04 19.70
C ASN A 308 5.73 -24.14 18.20
N ALA A 309 6.37 -25.22 17.75
CA ALA A 309 6.64 -25.46 16.34
C ALA A 309 5.33 -25.56 15.52
N ILE A 310 4.30 -26.25 16.03
CA ILE A 310 2.96 -26.35 15.42
C ILE A 310 2.36 -24.97 15.18
N ALA A 311 2.43 -24.08 16.18
CA ALA A 311 1.88 -22.73 16.06
C ALA A 311 2.55 -21.94 14.92
N VAL A 312 3.87 -22.04 14.80
CA VAL A 312 4.62 -21.38 13.72
C VAL A 312 4.25 -21.97 12.35
N TYR A 313 4.27 -23.30 12.20
CA TYR A 313 3.93 -23.93 10.91
C TYR A 313 2.48 -23.67 10.47
N LYS A 314 1.52 -23.68 11.40
CA LYS A 314 0.13 -23.29 11.11
C LYS A 314 0.04 -21.87 10.58
N ALA A 315 0.74 -20.92 11.21
CA ALA A 315 0.75 -19.54 10.74
C ALA A 315 1.34 -19.44 9.32
N MET A 316 2.35 -20.23 8.98
CA MET A 316 2.98 -20.21 7.66
C MET A 316 2.06 -20.75 6.56
N LEU A 317 1.23 -21.76 6.85
CA LEU A 317 0.27 -22.32 5.88
C LEU A 317 -0.82 -21.33 5.44
N THR A 318 -1.06 -20.27 6.22
CA THR A 318 -1.98 -19.19 5.82
C THR A 318 -1.40 -18.28 4.73
N SER A 319 -0.08 -18.36 4.47
CA SER A 319 0.63 -17.60 3.43
C SER A 319 1.10 -18.52 2.30
N GLU A 320 0.81 -18.17 1.04
CA GLU A 320 0.88 -19.10 -0.12
C GLU A 320 2.27 -19.69 -0.44
N SER A 321 3.37 -19.10 0.03
CA SER A 321 4.72 -19.38 -0.49
C SER A 321 5.44 -20.61 0.10
N SER A 322 4.85 -21.39 1.02
CA SER A 322 5.56 -22.53 1.67
C SER A 322 4.68 -23.73 2.04
N ARG A 323 3.58 -23.95 1.29
CA ARG A 323 2.50 -24.84 1.73
C ARG A 323 2.91 -26.30 1.94
N GLN A 324 3.77 -26.88 1.09
CA GLN A 324 4.07 -28.32 1.17
C GLN A 324 5.05 -28.65 2.31
N ASP A 325 6.22 -28.01 2.35
CA ASP A 325 7.25 -28.31 3.37
C ASP A 325 6.76 -27.99 4.78
N ALA A 326 6.04 -26.88 4.95
CA ALA A 326 5.43 -26.52 6.23
C ALA A 326 4.37 -27.54 6.66
N GLN A 327 3.59 -28.10 5.71
CA GLN A 327 2.60 -29.13 6.01
C GLN A 327 3.26 -30.45 6.42
N THR A 328 4.32 -30.87 5.73
CA THR A 328 5.08 -32.07 6.10
C THR A 328 5.69 -31.93 7.50
N MET A 329 6.29 -30.78 7.80
CA MET A 329 6.84 -30.52 9.14
C MET A 329 5.75 -30.44 10.20
N LEU A 330 4.59 -29.85 9.89
CA LEU A 330 3.45 -29.79 10.79
C LEU A 330 2.96 -31.20 11.16
N GLN A 331 2.85 -32.11 10.19
CA GLN A 331 2.50 -33.51 10.44
C GLN A 331 3.53 -34.20 11.36
N ALA A 332 4.82 -33.99 11.11
CA ALA A 332 5.89 -34.53 11.95
C ALA A 332 5.82 -33.98 13.40
N CYS A 333 5.49 -32.70 13.58
CA CYS A 333 5.31 -32.10 14.90
C CYS A 333 4.14 -32.73 15.66
N TYR A 334 2.98 -32.87 15.02
CA TYR A 334 1.81 -33.50 15.63
C TYR A 334 2.07 -34.95 16.03
N TYR A 335 2.76 -35.70 15.17
CA TYR A 335 3.13 -37.07 15.44
C TYR A 335 4.10 -37.18 16.64
N SER A 336 5.13 -36.34 16.66
CA SER A 336 6.14 -36.34 17.73
C SER A 336 5.54 -35.88 19.06
N LEU A 337 4.69 -34.85 19.05
CA LEU A 337 3.93 -34.40 20.22
C LEU A 337 3.03 -35.51 20.77
N GLY A 338 2.28 -36.18 19.89
CA GLY A 338 1.42 -37.30 20.28
C GLY A 338 2.18 -38.42 20.99
N LYS A 339 3.36 -38.79 20.47
CA LYS A 339 4.23 -39.78 21.13
C LYS A 339 4.74 -39.32 22.49
N GLN A 340 5.23 -38.08 22.58
CA GLN A 340 5.70 -37.50 23.84
C GLN A 340 4.57 -37.48 24.90
N LEU A 341 3.35 -37.12 24.51
CA LEU A 341 2.20 -37.10 25.42
C LEU A 341 1.81 -38.52 25.89
N LEU A 342 1.94 -39.54 25.03
CA LEU A 342 1.74 -40.93 25.44
C LEU A 342 2.82 -41.47 26.37
N GLU A 343 4.06 -40.98 26.24
CA GLU A 343 5.14 -41.27 27.19
C GLU A 343 4.88 -40.60 28.55
N GLN A 344 4.18 -39.46 28.55
CA GLN A 344 3.77 -38.72 29.74
C GLN A 344 2.41 -39.17 30.31
N ASP A 345 1.82 -40.24 29.78
CA ASP A 345 0.54 -40.78 30.24
C ASP A 345 -0.64 -39.78 30.16
N LEU A 346 -0.54 -38.84 29.20
CA LEU A 346 -1.52 -37.82 28.83
C LEU A 346 -2.28 -38.24 27.56
N GLU A 347 -3.12 -39.28 27.65
CA GLU A 347 -3.72 -39.89 26.47
C GLU A 347 -4.78 -39.01 25.79
N ILE A 348 -5.48 -38.14 26.51
CA ILE A 348 -6.50 -37.27 25.94
C ILE A 348 -5.83 -36.26 25.01
N GLU A 349 -4.80 -35.58 25.49
CA GLU A 349 -4.00 -34.63 24.73
C GLU A 349 -3.27 -35.32 23.58
N ALA A 350 -2.78 -36.54 23.79
CA ALA A 350 -2.18 -37.33 22.72
C ALA A 350 -3.18 -37.65 21.60
N ILE A 351 -4.42 -38.03 21.95
CA ILE A 351 -5.47 -38.28 20.97
C ILE A 351 -5.81 -37.01 20.21
N ASP A 352 -5.94 -35.86 20.87
CA ASP A 352 -6.19 -34.58 20.21
C ASP A 352 -5.09 -34.24 19.19
N ALA A 353 -3.82 -34.32 19.61
CA ALA A 353 -2.68 -34.07 18.74
C ALA A 353 -2.63 -35.04 17.53
N LEU A 354 -2.81 -36.34 17.76
CA LEU A 354 -2.75 -37.37 16.72
C LEU A 354 -3.97 -37.36 15.78
N SER A 355 -5.11 -36.84 16.22
CA SER A 355 -6.33 -36.73 15.39
C SER A 355 -6.19 -35.71 14.26
N HIS A 356 -5.16 -34.87 14.29
CA HIS A 356 -4.79 -33.99 13.18
C HIS A 356 -4.09 -34.71 12.02
N LEU A 357 -3.77 -36.00 12.16
CA LEU A 357 -3.06 -36.79 11.17
C LEU A 357 -3.99 -37.80 10.49
N ASP A 358 -3.64 -38.18 9.27
CA ASP A 358 -4.24 -39.34 8.63
C ASP A 358 -3.87 -40.62 9.41
N GLN A 359 -4.80 -41.58 9.51
CA GLN A 359 -4.57 -42.82 10.27
C GLN A 359 -3.42 -43.66 9.70
N GLY A 360 -3.15 -43.55 8.39
CA GLY A 360 -2.03 -44.20 7.71
C GLY A 360 -0.72 -43.42 7.76
N TYR A 361 -0.70 -42.23 8.39
CA TYR A 361 0.55 -41.50 8.61
C TYR A 361 1.39 -42.24 9.65
N GLN A 362 2.46 -42.90 9.20
CA GLN A 362 3.32 -43.73 10.06
C GLN A 362 2.49 -44.75 10.86
N ASP A 363 2.72 -44.88 12.18
CA ASP A 363 1.97 -45.74 13.09
C ASP A 363 0.87 -44.99 13.89
N THR A 364 0.41 -43.83 13.40
CA THR A 364 -0.61 -42.99 14.08
C THR A 364 -1.85 -43.80 14.48
N GLY A 365 -2.39 -44.65 13.61
CA GLY A 365 -3.53 -45.51 13.93
C GLY A 365 -3.26 -46.44 15.13
N LEU A 366 -2.05 -47.01 15.24
CA LEU A 366 -1.65 -47.85 16.37
C LEU A 366 -1.51 -47.03 17.65
N LEU A 367 -0.94 -45.83 17.57
CA LEU A 367 -0.80 -44.91 18.70
C LEU A 367 -2.17 -44.46 19.23
N LEU A 368 -3.12 -44.12 18.35
CA LEU A 368 -4.49 -43.78 18.72
C LEU A 368 -5.20 -44.95 19.42
N ASN A 369 -5.07 -46.18 18.88
CA ASN A 369 -5.66 -47.36 19.50
C ASN A 369 -5.04 -47.66 20.87
N ARG A 370 -3.73 -47.50 21.02
CA ARG A 370 -3.03 -47.64 22.30
C ARG A 370 -3.52 -46.61 23.33
N ALA A 371 -3.64 -45.34 22.93
CA ALA A 371 -4.14 -44.26 23.77
C ALA A 371 -5.56 -44.54 24.27
N ARG A 372 -6.47 -44.89 23.35
CA ARG A 372 -7.87 -45.24 23.66
C ARG A 372 -7.97 -46.46 24.58
N SER A 373 -7.13 -47.49 24.36
CA SER A 373 -7.11 -48.68 25.21
C SER A 373 -6.68 -48.35 26.65
N ARG A 374 -5.69 -47.46 26.82
CA ARG A 374 -5.26 -46.99 28.15
C ARG A 374 -6.35 -46.17 28.84
N LEU A 375 -7.02 -45.26 28.12
CA LEU A 375 -8.15 -44.50 28.66
C LEU A 375 -9.30 -45.42 29.08
N ASN A 376 -9.65 -46.40 28.26
CA ASN A 376 -10.67 -47.39 28.59
C ASN A 376 -10.27 -48.17 29.85
N ALA A 377 -9.02 -48.61 29.97
CA ALA A 377 -8.57 -49.30 31.18
C ALA A 377 -8.67 -48.43 32.45
N ARG A 378 -8.35 -47.13 32.36
CA ARG A 378 -8.55 -46.16 33.46
C ARG A 378 -10.03 -45.98 33.79
N ALA A 379 -10.88 -45.87 32.78
CA ALA A 379 -12.33 -45.76 32.93
C ALA A 379 -12.91 -46.98 33.66
N GLU A 380 -12.51 -48.19 33.26
CA GLU A 380 -12.93 -49.46 33.88
C GLU A 380 -12.44 -49.61 35.33
N ASN A 381 -11.27 -49.06 35.66
CA ASN A 381 -10.79 -49.02 37.05
C ASN A 381 -11.71 -48.17 37.93
N HIS A 382 -12.01 -46.93 37.50
CA HIS A 382 -12.94 -46.06 38.23
C HIS A 382 -14.37 -46.59 38.24
N TYR A 383 -14.78 -47.31 37.19
CA TYR A 383 -16.11 -47.90 37.16
C TYR A 383 -16.26 -48.96 38.25
N ARG A 384 -15.25 -49.83 38.41
CA ARG A 384 -15.18 -50.81 39.49
C ARG A 384 -15.13 -50.17 40.88
N GLU A 385 -14.43 -49.05 41.03
CA GLU A 385 -14.45 -48.28 42.28
C GLU A 385 -15.86 -47.75 42.60
N GLY A 386 -16.56 -47.20 41.61
CA GLY A 386 -17.92 -46.71 41.78
C GLY A 386 -18.90 -47.81 42.16
N VAL A 387 -18.78 -49.00 41.54
CA VAL A 387 -19.55 -50.19 41.93
C VAL A 387 -19.26 -50.59 43.37
N ARG A 388 -18.00 -50.56 43.82
CA ARG A 388 -17.65 -50.86 45.21
C ARG A 388 -18.29 -49.87 46.18
N PHE A 389 -18.13 -48.56 45.96
CA PHE A 389 -18.76 -47.54 46.81
C PHE A 389 -20.29 -47.64 46.82
N PHE A 390 -20.90 -47.99 45.70
CA PHE A 390 -22.34 -48.21 45.62
C PHE A 390 -22.79 -49.38 46.50
N LEU A 391 -22.03 -50.48 46.52
CA LEU A 391 -22.30 -51.64 47.37
C LEU A 391 -22.08 -51.33 48.87
N ASP A 392 -21.13 -50.44 49.17
CA ASP A 392 -20.84 -49.97 50.53
C ASP A 392 -21.81 -48.85 51.00
N GLU A 393 -22.84 -48.53 50.20
CA GLU A 393 -23.82 -47.46 50.42
C GLU A 393 -23.24 -46.03 50.44
N ASP A 394 -21.97 -45.87 50.08
CA ASP A 394 -21.28 -44.59 49.91
C ASP A 394 -21.62 -43.94 48.55
N LEU A 395 -22.91 -43.64 48.34
CA LEU A 395 -23.44 -43.23 47.04
C LEU A 395 -22.79 -41.97 46.46
N ALA A 396 -22.36 -41.01 47.30
CA ALA A 396 -21.68 -39.80 46.84
C ALA A 396 -20.30 -40.12 46.24
N LEU A 397 -19.56 -41.06 46.84
CA LEU A 397 -18.28 -41.53 46.31
C LEU A 397 -18.49 -42.38 45.04
N ALA A 398 -19.59 -43.14 44.97
CA ALA A 398 -19.96 -43.89 43.78
C ALA A 398 -20.21 -42.97 42.57
N VAL A 399 -20.99 -41.90 42.75
CA VAL A 399 -21.23 -40.88 41.72
C VAL A 399 -19.92 -40.25 41.25
N ALA A 400 -19.08 -39.78 42.19
CA ALA A 400 -17.79 -39.17 41.85
C ALA A 400 -16.84 -40.12 41.08
N ALA A 401 -16.87 -41.42 41.38
CA ALA A 401 -16.09 -42.42 40.66
C ALA A 401 -16.62 -42.63 39.23
N TRP A 402 -17.95 -42.71 39.04
CA TRP A 402 -18.53 -42.86 37.71
C TRP A 402 -18.45 -41.59 36.86
N GLU A 403 -18.43 -40.40 37.45
CA GLU A 403 -18.07 -39.16 36.74
C GLU A 403 -16.66 -39.26 36.14
N LYS A 404 -15.68 -39.78 36.91
CA LYS A 404 -14.33 -40.03 36.40
C LYS A 404 -14.31 -41.11 35.31
N THR A 405 -15.12 -42.16 35.43
CA THR A 405 -15.29 -43.14 34.35
C THR A 405 -15.74 -42.47 33.06
N LEU A 406 -16.77 -41.61 33.13
CA LEU A 406 -17.32 -40.91 31.98
C LEU A 406 -16.40 -39.82 31.43
N TYR A 407 -15.53 -39.26 32.28
CA TYR A 407 -14.48 -38.36 31.83
C TYR A 407 -13.47 -39.07 30.89
N PHE A 408 -13.03 -40.28 31.24
CA PHE A 408 -12.09 -41.05 30.41
C PHE A 408 -12.76 -41.80 29.26
N ASN A 409 -13.98 -42.29 29.45
CA ASN A 409 -14.79 -42.94 28.42
C ASN A 409 -16.23 -42.40 28.45
N PRO A 410 -16.51 -41.33 27.67
CA PRO A 410 -17.84 -40.71 27.62
C PRO A 410 -18.97 -41.64 27.13
N GLU A 411 -18.61 -42.73 26.43
CA GLU A 411 -19.53 -43.74 25.89
C GLU A 411 -19.51 -45.04 26.71
N HIS A 412 -19.03 -44.99 27.96
CA HIS A 412 -18.98 -46.18 28.82
C HIS A 412 -20.39 -46.81 28.98
N PRO A 413 -20.55 -48.12 28.73
CA PRO A 413 -21.85 -48.73 28.48
C PRO A 413 -22.83 -48.66 29.67
N LYS A 414 -22.33 -48.60 30.90
CA LYS A 414 -23.15 -48.66 32.13
C LYS A 414 -23.01 -47.45 33.06
N ALA A 415 -21.92 -46.70 32.97
CA ALA A 415 -21.53 -45.75 34.02
C ALA A 415 -22.53 -44.60 34.16
N ARG A 416 -23.08 -44.12 33.04
CA ARG A 416 -24.11 -43.07 33.05
C ARG A 416 -25.38 -43.53 33.75
N GLN A 417 -25.90 -44.70 33.39
CA GLN A 417 -27.11 -45.25 33.99
C GLN A 417 -26.92 -45.54 35.48
N ASP A 418 -25.79 -46.13 35.86
CA ASP A 418 -25.49 -46.46 37.26
C ASP A 418 -25.35 -45.17 38.10
N MET A 419 -24.70 -44.14 37.56
CA MET A 419 -24.59 -42.82 38.17
C MET A 419 -25.96 -42.16 38.37
N GLU A 420 -26.79 -42.12 37.33
CA GLU A 420 -28.18 -41.62 37.44
C GLU A 420 -28.97 -42.39 38.50
N ASN A 421 -28.73 -43.69 38.65
CA ASN A 421 -29.37 -44.48 39.69
C ASN A 421 -28.92 -44.07 41.10
N ALA A 422 -27.61 -43.96 41.36
CA ALA A 422 -27.11 -43.52 42.66
C ALA A 422 -27.55 -42.10 43.03
N VAL A 423 -27.56 -41.17 42.06
CA VAL A 423 -28.08 -39.81 42.26
C VAL A 423 -29.55 -39.85 42.72
N ARG A 424 -30.41 -40.63 42.05
CA ARG A 424 -31.82 -40.78 42.48
C ARG A 424 -31.98 -41.36 43.88
N ILE A 425 -31.09 -42.27 44.29
CA ILE A 425 -31.13 -42.84 45.65
C ILE A 425 -30.68 -41.79 46.69
N LEU A 426 -29.61 -41.04 46.40
CA LEU A 426 -29.14 -39.93 47.24
C LEU A 426 -30.22 -38.86 47.45
N GLU A 427 -30.92 -38.47 46.38
CA GLU A 427 -32.02 -37.49 46.44
C GLU A 427 -33.14 -37.98 47.37
N LYS A 428 -33.51 -39.26 47.27
CA LYS A 428 -34.51 -39.86 48.16
C LYS A 428 -34.05 -39.90 49.61
N LEU A 429 -32.79 -40.26 49.88
CA LEU A 429 -32.24 -40.30 51.24
C LEU A 429 -32.16 -38.90 51.86
N HIS A 430 -31.76 -37.88 51.09
CA HIS A 430 -31.77 -36.48 51.55
C HIS A 430 -33.19 -35.94 51.79
N GLY A 431 -34.17 -36.34 50.96
CA GLY A 431 -35.58 -36.01 51.17
C GLY A 431 -36.16 -36.63 52.44
N LEU A 432 -35.84 -37.90 52.71
CA LEU A 432 -36.28 -38.62 53.92
C LEU A 432 -35.64 -38.08 55.21
N GLY A 433 -34.40 -37.56 55.13
CA GLY A 433 -33.74 -36.88 56.25
C GLY A 433 -34.41 -35.58 56.68
N HIS A 434 -35.17 -34.93 55.80
CA HIS A 434 -35.96 -33.73 56.12
C HIS A 434 -37.33 -34.06 56.75
N ASP A 435 -37.94 -35.20 56.41
CA ASP A 435 -39.22 -35.64 56.95
C ASP A 435 -39.10 -36.40 58.29
N GLY A 436 -37.95 -37.03 58.56
CA GLY A 436 -37.66 -37.70 59.85
C GLY A 436 -37.55 -36.78 61.08
N LYS A 437 -37.56 -35.44 60.89
CA LYS A 437 -37.66 -34.45 61.98
C LYS A 437 -39.09 -33.98 62.28
N LYS A 438 -40.11 -34.60 61.66
CA LYS A 438 -41.52 -34.39 62.01
C LYS A 438 -42.18 -35.69 62.47
N VAL A 439 -41.73 -36.21 63.61
CA VAL A 439 -42.61 -37.00 64.50
C VAL A 439 -42.39 -36.48 65.91
N ARG A 440 -43.41 -35.82 66.44
CA ARG A 440 -43.65 -35.66 67.88
C ARG A 440 -45.03 -36.25 68.15
#